data_AF-A0A1H5HUC9-F1
#
_entry.id   AF-A0A1H5HUC9-F1
#
_cell.length_a   1.000
_cell.length_b   1.000
_cell.length_c   1.000
_cell.angle_alpha   90.00
_cell.angle_beta   90.00
_cell.angle_gamma   90.00
#
_symmetry.space_group_name_H-M   'P 1'
#
loop_
_entity.id
_entity.type
_entity.pdbx_description
1 polymer ?
#
loop_
_entity_poly.entity_id
_entity_poly.type
_entity_poly.pdbx_seq_one_letter_code
_entity_poly.pdbx_strand_id
1 'polypeptide(L)'
;METPETASHEDLAVASVRALADRGLPQDVLAVHAACRHFSVVELEQLGLRYAGPEFDLCGLRDRLEGVVWMSDEEFAALGLDAEQTGQLRQWGLEWESDLGLRLAEEYDDPDGD
;
A
#
# COMPACT_ATOMS: atom_id res chain seq x y z
N MET A 1 1.18 25.19 13.23
CA MET A 1 1.87 24.32 14.20
C MET A 1 1.21 22.97 14.07
N GLU A 2 1.71 22.16 13.15
CA GLU A 2 1.31 20.76 13.06
C GLU A 2 1.84 20.06 14.31
N THR A 3 0.98 19.29 14.97
CA THR A 3 1.31 18.58 16.20
C THR A 3 2.39 17.52 15.93
N PRO A 4 3.41 17.38 16.79
CA PRO A 4 4.52 16.45 16.56
C PRO A 4 4.10 14.97 16.45
N GLU A 5 2.92 14.60 16.97
CA GLU A 5 2.37 13.25 16.85
C GLU A 5 1.95 12.90 15.42
N THR A 6 1.52 13.87 14.62
CA THR A 6 1.08 13.63 13.23
C THR A 6 2.27 13.29 12.34
N ALA A 7 3.36 14.05 12.49
CA ALA A 7 4.60 13.83 11.75
C ALA A 7 5.19 12.43 11.99
N SER A 8 5.05 11.87 13.20
CA SER A 8 5.49 10.50 13.48
C SER A 8 4.62 9.43 12.82
N HIS A 9 3.31 9.65 12.72
CA HIS A 9 2.42 8.73 12.00
C HIS A 9 2.63 8.78 10.49
N GLU A 10 2.84 9.97 9.94
CA GLU A 10 3.16 10.18 8.53
C GLU A 10 4.50 9.52 8.16
N ASP A 11 5.55 9.70 8.96
CA ASP A 11 6.86 9.08 8.72
C ASP A 11 6.76 7.55 8.74
N LEU A 12 6.01 6.98 9.70
CA LEU A 12 5.75 5.54 9.75
C LEU A 12 4.96 5.05 8.54
N ALA A 13 3.95 5.82 8.10
CA ALA A 13 3.15 5.51 6.92
C ALA A 13 3.99 5.51 5.65
N VAL A 14 4.85 6.53 5.47
CA VAL A 14 5.81 6.63 4.37
C VAL A 14 6.78 5.45 4.38
N ALA A 15 7.34 5.11 5.55
CA ALA A 15 8.25 3.98 5.68
C ALA A 15 7.58 2.65 5.32
N SER A 16 6.31 2.48 5.73
CA SER A 16 5.54 1.26 5.48
C SER A 16 5.19 1.10 4.00
N VAL A 17 4.68 2.16 3.35
CA VAL A 17 4.33 2.11 1.92
C VAL A 17 5.57 1.93 1.04
N ARG A 18 6.70 2.55 1.43
CA ARG A 18 8.00 2.33 0.78
C ARG A 18 8.44 0.88 0.89
N ALA A 19 8.39 0.29 2.09
CA ALA A 19 8.81 -1.09 2.30
C ALA A 19 7.92 -2.07 1.53
N LEU A 20 6.62 -1.80 1.44
CA LEU A 20 5.68 -2.56 0.64
C LEU A 20 6.03 -2.51 -0.85
N ALA A 21 6.29 -1.32 -1.40
CA ALA A 21 6.67 -1.16 -2.81
C ALA A 21 8.04 -1.79 -3.15
N ASP A 22 8.99 -1.76 -2.21
CA ASP A 22 10.35 -2.28 -2.41
C ASP A 22 10.40 -3.82 -2.32
N ARG A 23 9.80 -4.40 -1.28
CA ARG A 23 9.95 -5.83 -0.97
C ARG A 23 8.67 -6.63 -1.13
N GLY A 24 7.53 -6.03 -0.84
CA GLY A 24 6.24 -6.72 -0.88
C GLY A 24 6.16 -7.89 0.09
N LEU A 25 6.61 -7.76 1.34
CA LEU A 25 6.53 -8.85 2.33
C LEU A 25 5.20 -8.83 3.09
N PRO A 26 4.74 -9.97 3.64
CA PRO A 26 3.52 -10.04 4.45
C PRO A 26 3.47 -9.02 5.60
N GLN A 27 4.62 -8.78 6.24
CA GLN A 27 4.76 -7.80 7.32
C GLN A 27 4.60 -6.35 6.83
N ASP A 28 5.02 -6.07 5.58
CA ASP A 28 4.92 -4.74 4.99
C ASP A 28 3.45 -4.46 4.63
N VAL A 29 2.73 -5.46 4.11
CA VAL A 29 1.28 -5.39 3.86
C VAL A 29 0.53 -5.10 5.16
N LEU A 30 0.86 -5.83 6.23
CA LEU A 30 0.24 -5.63 7.54
C LEU A 30 0.51 -4.25 8.12
N ALA A 31 1.74 -3.74 7.98
CA ALA A 31 2.12 -2.41 8.44
C ALA A 31 1.33 -1.31 7.71
N VAL A 32 1.18 -1.42 6.39
CA VAL A 32 0.38 -0.47 5.60
C VAL A 32 -1.10 -0.56 5.95
N HIS A 33 -1.64 -1.77 6.11
CA HIS A 33 -3.04 -1.96 6.55
C HIS A 33 -3.29 -1.39 7.95
N ALA A 34 -2.31 -1.44 8.85
CA ALA A 34 -2.40 -0.76 10.15
C ALA A 34 -2.39 0.76 10.00
N ALA A 35 -1.56 1.31 9.09
CA ALA A 35 -1.56 2.73 8.76
C ALA A 35 -2.89 3.21 8.15
N CYS A 36 -3.65 2.32 7.49
CA CYS A 36 -4.99 2.62 6.98
C CYS A 36 -6.02 3.00 8.04
N ARG A 37 -5.71 2.81 9.34
CA ARG A 37 -6.53 3.33 10.45
C ARG A 37 -6.47 4.85 10.59
N HIS A 38 -5.42 5.47 10.07
CA HIS A 38 -5.14 6.89 10.17
C HIS A 38 -5.18 7.61 8.83
N PHE A 39 -4.77 6.91 7.76
CA PHE A 39 -4.67 7.45 6.41
C PHE A 39 -5.50 6.62 5.43
N SER A 40 -6.14 7.25 4.46
CA SER A 40 -6.75 6.50 3.35
C SER A 40 -5.67 5.95 2.42
N VAL A 41 -6.01 4.95 1.60
CA VAL A 41 -5.08 4.39 0.60
C VAL A 41 -4.53 5.47 -0.35
N VAL A 42 -5.38 6.42 -0.76
CA VAL A 42 -4.97 7.58 -1.57
C VAL A 42 -3.99 8.50 -0.82
N GLU A 43 -4.17 8.70 0.48
CA GLU A 43 -3.23 9.50 1.27
C GLU A 43 -1.87 8.79 1.38
N LEU A 44 -1.86 7.46 1.52
CA LEU A 44 -0.63 6.66 1.53
C LEU A 44 0.11 6.72 0.20
N GLU A 45 -0.61 6.69 -0.93
CA GLU A 45 -0.06 6.91 -2.27
C GLU A 45 0.63 8.28 -2.36
N GLN A 46 -0.06 9.35 -1.94
CA GLN A 46 0.46 10.72 -1.98
C GLN A 46 1.67 10.90 -1.06
N LEU A 47 1.62 10.34 0.15
CA LEU A 47 2.74 10.35 1.08
C LEU A 47 3.96 9.60 0.51
N GLY A 48 3.74 8.45 -0.12
CA GLY A 48 4.77 7.69 -0.81
C GLY A 48 5.42 8.50 -1.93
N LEU A 49 4.63 9.04 -2.85
CA LEU A 49 5.10 9.87 -3.96
C LEU A 49 5.89 11.09 -3.50
N ARG A 50 5.53 11.65 -2.34
CA ARG A 50 6.16 12.86 -1.82
C ARG A 50 7.42 12.60 -1.00
N TYR A 51 7.48 11.49 -0.26
CA TYR A 51 8.49 11.28 0.80
C TYR A 51 9.23 9.94 0.74
N ALA A 52 8.77 8.92 0.01
CA ALA A 52 9.42 7.60 -0.02
C ALA A 52 10.71 7.56 -0.83
N GLY A 53 10.98 8.59 -1.64
CA GLY A 53 12.18 8.72 -2.46
C GLY A 53 11.95 8.34 -3.93
N PRO A 54 13.00 8.44 -4.76
CA PRO A 54 12.87 8.36 -6.22
C PRO A 54 12.60 6.94 -6.77
N GLU A 55 12.81 5.90 -5.96
CA GLU A 55 12.55 4.51 -6.34
C GLU A 55 11.08 4.12 -6.16
N PHE A 56 10.30 4.96 -5.47
CA PHE A 56 8.89 4.71 -5.23
C PHE A 56 8.05 5.20 -6.41
N ASP A 57 7.17 4.34 -6.90
CA ASP A 57 6.22 4.62 -7.96
C ASP A 57 4.93 3.80 -7.76
N LEU A 58 3.81 4.32 -8.28
CA LEU A 58 2.49 3.71 -8.15
C LEU A 58 2.36 2.40 -8.94
N CYS A 59 2.97 2.28 -10.13
CA CYS A 59 2.97 1.01 -10.87
C CYS A 59 3.72 -0.07 -10.09
N GLY A 60 4.87 0.28 -9.51
CA GLY A 60 5.64 -0.63 -8.66
C GLY A 60 4.85 -1.09 -7.44
N LEU A 61 4.14 -0.17 -6.77
CA LEU A 61 3.25 -0.51 -5.66
C LEU A 61 2.12 -1.45 -6.09
N ARG A 62 1.46 -1.18 -7.23
CA ARG A 62 0.39 -2.04 -7.77
C ARG A 62 0.87 -3.47 -7.99
N ASP A 63 2.02 -3.65 -8.64
CA ASP A 63 2.62 -4.96 -8.90
C ASP A 63 2.87 -5.74 -7.61
N ARG A 64 3.31 -5.04 -6.54
CA ARG A 64 3.47 -5.68 -5.21
C ARG A 64 2.15 -6.05 -4.57
N LEU A 65 1.10 -5.24 -4.72
CA LEU A 65 -0.24 -5.54 -4.23
C LEU A 65 -0.84 -6.76 -4.95
N GLU A 66 -0.64 -6.89 -6.25
CA GLU A 66 -1.01 -8.09 -7.02
C GLU A 66 -0.33 -9.34 -6.43
N GLY A 67 0.93 -9.24 -6.01
CA GLY A 67 1.65 -10.32 -5.34
C GLY A 67 1.02 -10.78 -4.01
N VAL A 68 0.29 -9.92 -3.29
CA VAL A 68 -0.25 -10.20 -1.94
C VAL A 68 -1.27 -11.33 -1.96
N VAL A 69 -2.10 -11.41 -3.00
CA VAL A 69 -3.12 -12.46 -3.07
C VAL A 69 -2.53 -13.86 -3.27
N TRP A 70 -1.28 -13.94 -3.76
CA TRP A 70 -0.55 -15.19 -3.99
C TRP A 70 0.30 -15.65 -2.79
N MET A 71 0.45 -14.81 -1.76
CA MET A 71 1.21 -15.16 -0.54
C MET A 71 0.50 -16.26 0.23
N SER A 72 1.24 -17.21 0.81
CA SER A 72 0.66 -18.33 1.57
C SER A 72 0.05 -17.90 2.91
N ASP A 73 -1.03 -18.57 3.32
CA ASP A 73 -1.66 -18.35 4.63
C ASP A 73 -0.71 -18.64 5.79
N GLU A 74 0.25 -19.55 5.60
CA GLU A 74 1.31 -19.87 6.57
C GLU A 74 2.21 -18.67 6.88
N GLU A 75 2.51 -17.84 5.88
CA GLU A 75 3.34 -16.64 6.05
C GLU A 75 2.61 -15.58 6.88
N PHE A 76 1.30 -15.44 6.68
CA PHE A 76 0.47 -14.56 7.51
C PHE A 76 0.21 -15.14 8.91
N ALA A 77 0.06 -16.46 9.02
CA ALA A 77 -0.08 -17.14 10.30
C ALA A 77 1.19 -17.02 11.17
N ALA A 78 2.37 -16.99 10.55
CA ALA A 78 3.64 -16.71 11.25
C ALA A 78 3.67 -15.30 11.86
N LEU A 79 2.90 -14.35 11.31
CA LEU A 79 2.68 -13.02 11.86
C LEU A 79 1.53 -12.96 12.88
N GLY A 80 0.85 -14.08 13.13
CA GLY A 80 -0.25 -14.19 14.08
C GLY A 80 -1.63 -13.85 13.51
N LEU A 81 -1.79 -13.84 12.19
CA LEU A 81 -3.10 -13.66 11.57
C LEU A 81 -3.84 -15.00 11.47
N ASP A 82 -5.12 -15.01 11.85
CA ASP A 82 -6.03 -16.11 11.55
C ASP A 82 -6.50 -16.07 10.10
N ALA A 83 -7.01 -17.20 9.58
CA ALA A 83 -7.47 -17.32 8.19
C ALA A 83 -8.50 -16.25 7.78
N GLU A 84 -9.38 -15.84 8.69
CA GLU A 84 -10.35 -14.77 8.45
C GLU A 84 -9.68 -13.40 8.29
N GLN A 85 -8.66 -13.11 9.10
CA GLN A 85 -7.90 -11.85 9.00
C GLN A 85 -7.06 -11.82 7.73
N THR A 86 -6.44 -12.95 7.38
CA THR A 86 -5.72 -13.12 6.12
C THR A 86 -6.64 -12.89 4.92
N GLY A 87 -7.85 -13.45 4.94
CA GLY A 87 -8.85 -13.22 3.90
C GLY A 87 -9.23 -11.74 3.75
N GLN A 88 -9.48 -11.05 4.87
CA GLN A 88 -9.78 -9.61 4.87
C GLN A 88 -8.62 -8.79 4.33
N LEU A 89 -7.38 -9.11 4.73
CA LEU A 89 -6.18 -8.39 4.29
C LEU A 89 -5.94 -8.57 2.78
N ARG A 90 -6.13 -9.79 2.27
CA ARG A 90 -6.04 -10.07 0.83
C ARG A 90 -7.12 -9.34 0.05
N GLN A 91 -8.37 -9.33 0.54
CA GLN A 91 -9.45 -8.61 -0.12
C GLN A 91 -9.16 -7.11 -0.15
N TRP A 92 -8.73 -6.52 0.95
CA TRP A 92 -8.32 -5.13 1.01
C TRP A 92 -7.20 -4.80 0.01
N GLY A 93 -6.17 -5.65 -0.07
CA GLY A 93 -5.08 -5.48 -1.02
C GLY A 93 -5.56 -5.56 -2.48
N LEU A 94 -6.48 -6.48 -2.78
CA LEU A 94 -7.08 -6.62 -4.11
C LEU A 94 -7.95 -5.41 -4.48
N GLU A 95 -8.76 -4.91 -3.56
CA GLU A 95 -9.60 -3.72 -3.81
C GLU A 95 -8.72 -2.49 -4.11
N TRP A 96 -7.63 -2.33 -3.36
CA TRP A 96 -6.67 -1.25 -3.60
C TRP A 96 -5.92 -1.42 -4.92
N GLU A 97 -5.42 -2.62 -5.22
CA GLU A 97 -4.76 -2.94 -6.48
C GLU A 97 -5.66 -2.62 -7.68
N SER A 98 -6.93 -3.04 -7.61
CA SER A 98 -7.88 -2.84 -8.70
C SER A 98 -8.27 -1.37 -8.89
N ASP A 99 -8.47 -0.61 -7.81
CA ASP A 99 -8.71 0.85 -7.88
C ASP A 99 -7.50 1.57 -8.50
N LEU A 100 -6.30 1.26 -8.01
CA LEU A 100 -5.06 1.85 -8.50
C LEU A 100 -4.79 1.46 -9.96
N GLY A 101 -5.07 0.20 -10.32
CA GLY A 101 -4.94 -0.30 -11.69
C GLY A 101 -5.88 0.40 -12.67
N LEU A 102 -7.12 0.66 -12.27
CA LEU A 102 -8.09 1.42 -13.07
C LEU A 102 -7.59 2.86 -13.28
N ARG A 103 -7.23 3.55 -12.20
CA ARG A 103 -6.78 4.95 -12.25
C ARG A 103 -5.50 5.12 -13.08
N LEU A 104 -4.55 4.19 -12.94
CA LEU A 104 -3.34 4.19 -13.75
C LEU A 104 -3.68 3.97 -15.22
N ALA A 105 -4.56 3.01 -15.55
CA ALA A 105 -4.98 2.78 -16.93
C ALA A 105 -5.70 3.99 -17.55
N GLU A 106 -6.54 4.70 -16.78
CA GLU A 106 -7.17 5.95 -17.21
C GLU A 106 -6.15 7.05 -17.50
N GLU A 107 -5.11 7.20 -16.68
CA GLU A 107 -4.04 8.18 -16.91
C GLU A 107 -3.22 7.88 -18.19
N TYR A 108 -3.10 6.60 -18.57
CA TYR A 108 -2.46 6.19 -19.82
C TYR A 108 -3.36 6.34 -21.07
N ASP A 109 -4.69 6.27 -20.92
CA ASP A 109 -5.67 6.39 -22.01
C ASP A 109 -6.08 7.85 -22.31
N ASP A 110 -5.49 8.83 -21.63
CA ASP A 110 -5.58 10.26 -21.96
C ASP A 110 -4.34 10.74 -22.75
N PRO A 111 -4.21 10.43 -24.07
CA PRO A 111 -3.12 10.92 -24.89
C PRO A 111 -3.35 12.35 -25.42
N ASP A 112 -4.49 12.99 -25.13
CA ASP A 112 -4.90 14.26 -25.76
C ASP A 112 -5.76 15.11 -24.80
N GLY A 113 -5.09 15.78 -23.85
CA GLY A 113 -5.60 17.01 -23.27
C GLY A 113 -5.19 18.20 -24.16
N ASP A 114 -6.07 18.60 -25.08
CA ASP A 114 -5.97 19.85 -25.87
C ASP A 114 -5.93 21.11 -24.97
#